data_AF-A0A3B1BD77-F1
#
_entry.id   AF-A0A3B1BD77-F1
#
_cell.length_a   1.000
_cell.length_b   1.000
_cell.length_c   1.000
_cell.angle_alpha   90.00
_cell.angle_beta   90.00
_cell.angle_gamma   90.00
#
_symmetry.space_group_name_H-M   'P 1'
#
loop_
_entity.id
_entity.type
_entity.pdbx_description
1 polymer ?
#
loop_
_entity_poly.entity_id
_entity_poly.type
_entity_poly.pdbx_seq_one_letter_code
_entity_poly.pdbx_strand_id
1 'polypeptide(L)'
;MTKYVARGTLQVATAFADFVENEMLPGLDIGADHLWQGLEAIVRDFTPRNMVLLDIRKDLQTSLDIWQAEHAGNWADNQNRVAYKKFLKEIGYLVPEGEAFQITVNGSDPEVSSLAGPQLVVPVDNARYAINAANARWGSLFDAFYGTDVIPHKGDEKAGYDAARGALVIARANDFLDTHFPLKNMSHDQVISYDLTETDGSTSLTMQLQNGQVTELKNKILFVGHQQSGDALGLLFCHHGLHMEILIDRNHPVGAGNPSGVC
;
A
#
# COMPACT_ATOMS: atom_id res chain seq x y z
N MET A 1 11.05 -32.39 20.73
CA MET A 1 10.31 -33.24 19.80
C MET A 1 8.93 -32.63 19.58
N THR A 2 8.53 -32.44 18.33
CA THR A 2 7.16 -32.02 17.99
C THR A 2 6.18 -33.14 18.32
N LYS A 3 5.13 -32.82 19.07
CA LYS A 3 4.03 -33.75 19.36
C LYS A 3 2.98 -33.65 18.25
N TYR A 4 2.35 -34.78 17.93
CA TYR A 4 1.32 -34.86 16.91
C TYR A 4 0.02 -35.42 17.48
N VAL A 5 -1.10 -35.01 16.90
CA VAL A 5 -2.43 -35.49 17.20
C VAL A 5 -3.14 -35.87 15.89
N ALA A 6 -3.96 -36.92 15.95
CA ALA A 6 -4.76 -37.35 14.82
C ALA A 6 -5.97 -36.42 14.63
N ARG A 7 -6.23 -36.04 13.39
CA ARG A 7 -7.46 -35.39 12.92
C ARG A 7 -7.87 -36.08 11.62
N GLY A 8 -8.78 -37.05 11.73
CA GLY A 8 -9.04 -38.01 10.65
C GLY A 8 -7.79 -38.83 10.35
N THR A 9 -7.36 -38.86 9.09
CA THR A 9 -6.09 -39.53 8.69
C THR A 9 -4.85 -38.64 8.83
N LEU A 10 -5.03 -37.34 9.10
CA LEU A 10 -3.91 -36.39 9.24
C LEU A 10 -3.21 -36.55 10.59
N GLN A 11 -1.89 -36.42 10.59
CA GLN A 11 -1.06 -36.24 11.78
C GLN A 11 -0.66 -34.77 11.87
N VAL A 12 -1.31 -34.02 12.76
CA VAL A 12 -1.15 -32.56 12.89
C VAL A 12 -0.33 -32.25 14.12
N ALA A 13 0.63 -31.31 14.03
CA ALA A 13 1.38 -30.88 15.19
C ALA A 13 0.42 -30.34 16.27
N THR A 14 0.53 -30.81 17.51
CA THR A 14 -0.43 -30.51 18.58
C THR A 14 -0.61 -29.01 18.79
N ALA A 15 0.49 -28.25 18.82
CA ALA A 15 0.44 -26.79 18.98
C ALA A 15 -0.35 -26.09 17.86
N PHE A 16 -0.29 -26.60 16.63
CA PHE A 16 -1.05 -26.03 15.51
C PHE A 16 -2.53 -26.42 15.58
N ALA A 17 -2.83 -27.66 15.95
CA ALA A 17 -4.22 -28.10 16.17
C ALA A 17 -4.88 -27.29 17.28
N ASP A 18 -4.18 -27.07 18.40
CA ASP A 18 -4.66 -26.28 19.53
C ASP A 18 -4.92 -24.82 19.14
N PHE A 19 -4.01 -24.19 18.36
CA PHE A 19 -4.20 -22.84 17.83
C PHE A 19 -5.46 -22.75 16.93
N VAL A 20 -5.59 -23.69 15.99
CA VAL A 20 -6.74 -23.71 15.07
C VAL A 20 -8.05 -23.83 15.85
N GLU A 21 -8.11 -24.76 16.80
CA GLU A 21 -9.35 -25.08 17.52
C GLU A 21 -9.73 -24.06 18.59
N ASN A 22 -8.75 -23.51 19.29
CA ASN A 22 -9.01 -22.67 20.48
C ASN A 22 -8.84 -21.17 20.21
N GLU A 23 -8.15 -20.76 19.14
CA GLU A 23 -7.89 -19.34 18.84
C GLU A 23 -8.49 -18.90 17.50
N MET A 24 -8.36 -19.71 16.45
CA MET A 24 -8.81 -19.33 15.10
C MET A 24 -10.31 -19.57 14.86
N LEU A 25 -10.84 -20.72 15.29
CA LEU A 25 -12.22 -21.11 15.04
C LEU A 25 -13.30 -20.39 15.86
N PRO A 26 -13.07 -20.04 17.15
CA PRO A 26 -14.10 -19.38 17.94
C PRO A 26 -14.63 -18.10 17.29
N GLY A 27 -15.95 -18.01 17.10
CA GLY A 27 -16.62 -16.87 16.46
C GLY A 27 -16.86 -17.03 14.95
N LEU A 28 -16.38 -18.12 14.33
CA LEU A 28 -16.69 -18.48 12.95
C LEU A 28 -17.84 -19.51 12.90
N ASP A 29 -18.61 -19.50 11.82
CA ASP A 29 -19.71 -20.45 11.57
C ASP A 29 -19.21 -21.82 11.03
N ILE A 30 -18.01 -22.25 11.42
CA ILE A 30 -17.37 -23.49 10.98
C ILE A 30 -16.83 -24.28 12.19
N GLY A 31 -17.25 -25.54 12.31
CA GLY A 31 -16.79 -26.44 13.37
C GLY A 31 -15.46 -27.11 13.05
N ALA A 32 -14.71 -27.50 14.09
CA ALA A 32 -13.41 -28.16 13.96
C ALA A 32 -13.46 -29.43 13.10
N ASP A 33 -14.45 -30.31 13.32
CA ASP A 33 -14.61 -31.54 12.54
C ASP A 33 -14.80 -31.25 11.05
N HIS A 34 -15.59 -30.22 10.70
CA HIS A 34 -15.81 -29.83 9.32
C HIS A 34 -14.53 -29.28 8.68
N LEU A 35 -13.79 -28.44 9.41
CA LEU A 35 -12.51 -27.90 8.94
C LEU A 35 -11.50 -29.03 8.68
N TRP A 36 -11.33 -29.96 9.62
CA TRP A 36 -10.34 -31.03 9.48
C TRP A 36 -10.70 -32.04 8.39
N GLN A 37 -11.98 -32.43 8.27
CA GLN A 37 -12.43 -33.30 7.18
C GLN A 37 -12.25 -32.63 5.81
N GLY A 38 -12.55 -31.33 5.71
CA GLY A 38 -12.34 -30.55 4.50
C GLY A 38 -10.85 -30.47 4.13
N LEU A 39 -9.98 -30.16 5.10
CA LEU A 39 -8.53 -30.14 4.89
C LEU A 39 -8.01 -31.51 4.45
N GLU A 40 -8.44 -32.59 5.10
CA GLU A 40 -8.05 -33.95 4.75
C GLU A 40 -8.42 -34.29 3.29
N ALA A 41 -9.65 -33.97 2.88
CA ALA A 41 -10.10 -34.19 1.50
C ALA A 41 -9.25 -33.39 0.50
N ILE A 42 -9.01 -32.10 0.78
CA ILE A 42 -8.18 -31.23 -0.08
C ILE A 42 -6.75 -31.78 -0.19
N VAL A 43 -6.13 -32.15 0.94
CA VAL A 43 -4.77 -32.69 0.96
C VAL A 43 -4.71 -33.99 0.16
N ARG A 44 -5.63 -34.93 0.39
CA ARG A 44 -5.70 -36.19 -0.35
C ARG A 44 -5.84 -35.97 -1.87
N ASP A 45 -6.77 -35.09 -2.28
CA ASP A 45 -7.15 -34.96 -3.68
C ASP A 45 -6.15 -34.08 -4.47
N PHE A 46 -5.52 -33.08 -3.82
CA PHE A 46 -4.65 -32.12 -4.51
C PHE A 46 -3.15 -32.32 -4.27
N THR A 47 -2.71 -33.07 -3.27
CA THR A 47 -1.27 -33.32 -3.06
C THR A 47 -0.61 -34.03 -4.26
N PRO A 48 -1.19 -35.10 -4.85
CA PRO A 48 -0.59 -35.74 -6.01
C PRO A 48 -0.45 -34.78 -7.20
N ARG A 49 -1.46 -33.94 -7.44
CA ARG A 49 -1.43 -32.92 -8.50
C ARG A 49 -0.37 -31.85 -8.23
N ASN A 50 -0.26 -31.39 -6.98
CA ASN A 50 0.75 -30.39 -6.61
C ASN A 50 2.17 -30.92 -6.81
N MET A 51 2.43 -32.18 -6.45
CA MET A 51 3.72 -32.84 -6.70
C MET A 51 4.05 -32.90 -8.20
N VAL A 52 3.09 -33.30 -9.04
CA VAL A 52 3.27 -33.30 -10.51
C VAL A 52 3.60 -31.89 -11.04
N LEU A 53 2.98 -30.84 -10.50
CA LEU A 53 3.29 -29.47 -10.90
C LEU A 53 4.72 -29.04 -10.51
N LEU A 54 5.24 -29.53 -9.38
CA LEU A 54 6.64 -29.29 -8.99
C LEU A 54 7.61 -30.05 -9.90
N ASP A 55 7.29 -31.29 -10.26
CA ASP A 55 8.08 -32.09 -11.21
C ASP A 55 8.13 -31.41 -12.58
N ILE A 56 6.99 -30.92 -13.09
CA ILE A 56 6.93 -30.14 -14.34
C ILE A 56 7.87 -28.93 -14.27
N ARG A 57 7.89 -28.17 -13.17
CA ARG A 57 8.80 -27.02 -13.02
C ARG A 57 10.26 -27.46 -13.07
N LYS A 58 10.60 -28.56 -12.40
CA LYS A 58 11.95 -29.11 -12.37
C LYS A 58 12.39 -29.59 -13.75
N ASP A 59 11.51 -30.28 -14.47
CA ASP A 59 11.79 -30.82 -15.81
C ASP A 59 11.98 -29.69 -16.83
N LEU A 60 11.12 -28.66 -16.76
CA LEU A 60 11.27 -27.45 -17.56
C LEU A 60 12.62 -26.80 -17.27
N GLN A 61 12.96 -26.52 -16.01
CA GLN A 61 14.23 -25.90 -15.65
C GLN A 61 15.43 -26.74 -16.11
N THR A 62 15.40 -28.06 -15.90
CA THR A 62 16.47 -28.98 -16.34
C THR A 62 16.65 -28.91 -17.86
N SER A 63 15.55 -28.86 -18.61
CA SER A 63 15.59 -28.71 -20.07
C SER A 63 16.20 -27.37 -20.48
N LEU A 64 15.86 -26.28 -19.78
CA LEU A 64 16.48 -24.97 -20.00
C LEU A 64 17.99 -25.03 -19.74
N ASP A 65 18.41 -25.62 -18.62
CA ASP A 65 19.82 -25.70 -18.23
C ASP A 65 20.65 -26.51 -19.24
N ILE A 66 20.13 -27.65 -19.71
CA ILE A 66 20.75 -28.46 -20.76
C ILE A 66 20.88 -27.66 -22.05
N TRP A 67 19.79 -27.03 -22.51
CA TRP A 67 19.81 -26.25 -23.75
C TRP A 67 20.85 -25.12 -23.67
N GLN A 68 20.89 -24.40 -22.56
CA GLN A 68 21.83 -23.29 -22.33
C GLN A 68 23.28 -23.77 -22.33
N ALA A 69 23.58 -24.90 -21.70
CA ALA A 69 24.92 -25.48 -21.68
C ALA A 69 25.40 -25.87 -23.09
N GLU A 70 24.52 -26.41 -23.93
CA GLU A 70 24.83 -26.83 -25.30
C GLU A 70 24.99 -25.65 -26.28
N HIS A 71 24.40 -24.49 -25.99
CA HIS A 71 24.32 -23.34 -26.89
C HIS A 71 25.02 -22.07 -26.34
N ALA A 72 25.86 -22.23 -25.31
CA ALA A 72 26.52 -21.12 -24.63
C ALA A 72 27.34 -20.23 -25.58
N GLY A 73 27.29 -18.90 -25.37
CA GLY A 73 28.13 -17.91 -26.06
C GLY A 73 27.57 -17.34 -27.37
N ASN A 74 26.48 -17.87 -27.92
CA ASN A 74 25.99 -17.49 -29.26
C ASN A 74 24.69 -16.65 -29.28
N TRP A 75 24.43 -15.87 -28.22
CA TRP A 75 23.19 -15.07 -28.09
C TRP A 75 23.09 -13.84 -28.99
N ALA A 76 24.21 -13.36 -29.53
CA ALA A 76 24.23 -12.25 -30.49
C ALA A 76 23.61 -12.65 -31.85
N ASP A 77 23.53 -13.96 -32.14
CA ASP A 77 22.95 -14.49 -33.36
C ASP A 77 21.41 -14.55 -33.26
N ASN A 78 20.73 -14.03 -34.28
CA ASN A 78 19.28 -14.14 -34.39
C ASN A 78 18.81 -15.59 -34.57
N GLN A 79 19.61 -16.45 -35.19
CA GLN A 79 19.26 -17.85 -35.41
C GLN A 79 19.08 -18.62 -34.10
N ASN A 80 19.96 -18.40 -33.12
CA ASN A 80 19.84 -19.03 -31.80
C ASN A 80 18.62 -18.56 -31.01
N ARG A 81 18.22 -17.29 -31.15
CA ARG A 81 17.00 -16.79 -30.52
C ARG A 81 15.74 -17.42 -31.11
N VAL A 82 15.71 -17.60 -32.44
CA VAL A 82 14.62 -18.31 -33.13
C VAL A 82 14.58 -19.78 -32.69
N ALA A 83 15.74 -20.45 -32.64
CA ALA A 83 15.85 -21.84 -32.18
C ALA A 83 15.40 -21.99 -30.72
N TYR A 84 15.83 -21.09 -29.83
CA TYR A 84 15.42 -21.11 -28.42
C TYR A 84 13.92 -20.93 -28.27
N LYS A 85 13.30 -19.97 -28.98
CA LYS A 85 11.84 -19.79 -28.94
C LYS A 85 11.10 -21.03 -29.45
N LYS A 86 11.63 -21.73 -30.46
CA LYS A 86 11.07 -23.00 -30.94
C LYS A 86 11.16 -24.08 -29.87
N PHE A 87 12.34 -24.24 -29.26
CA PHE A 87 12.58 -25.17 -28.16
C PHE A 87 11.63 -24.92 -26.97
N LEU A 88 11.44 -23.67 -26.55
CA LEU A 88 10.51 -23.33 -25.47
C LEU A 88 9.06 -23.75 -25.78
N LYS A 89 8.65 -23.70 -27.05
CA LYS A 89 7.33 -24.21 -27.47
C LYS A 89 7.29 -25.73 -27.48
N GLU A 90 8.36 -26.39 -27.94
CA GLU A 90 8.46 -27.85 -28.01
C GLU A 90 8.40 -28.51 -26.63
N ILE A 91 9.03 -27.91 -25.61
CA ILE A 91 8.95 -28.41 -24.22
C ILE A 91 7.68 -27.97 -23.48
N GLY A 92 6.79 -27.21 -24.14
CA GLY A 92 5.55 -26.72 -23.54
C GLY A 92 5.70 -25.55 -22.55
N TYR A 93 6.88 -24.91 -22.49
CA TYR A 93 7.10 -23.70 -21.68
C TYR A 93 6.32 -22.51 -22.24
N LEU A 94 6.40 -22.29 -23.56
CA LEU A 94 5.59 -21.31 -24.27
C LEU A 94 4.39 -21.98 -24.93
N VAL A 95 3.22 -21.75 -24.35
CA VAL A 95 1.94 -22.21 -24.91
C VAL A 95 1.37 -21.22 -25.94
N PRO A 96 0.50 -21.67 -26.85
CA PRO A 96 -0.24 -20.77 -27.72
C PRO A 96 -1.04 -19.74 -26.91
N GLU A 97 -1.12 -18.51 -27.40
CA GLU A 97 -1.99 -17.49 -26.84
C GLU A 97 -3.45 -17.92 -26.99
N GLY A 98 -4.23 -17.78 -25.92
CA GLY A 98 -5.66 -18.07 -25.93
C GLY A 98 -6.47 -16.95 -26.59
N GLU A 99 -7.78 -17.18 -26.76
CA GLU A 99 -8.68 -16.14 -27.26
C GLU A 99 -8.78 -14.96 -26.28
N ALA A 100 -9.10 -13.78 -26.81
CA ALA A 100 -9.37 -12.61 -25.98
C ALA A 100 -10.58 -12.88 -25.07
N PHE A 101 -10.44 -12.57 -23.78
CA PHE A 101 -11.50 -12.71 -22.80
C PHE A 101 -11.51 -11.52 -21.83
N GLN A 102 -12.60 -11.38 -21.07
CA GLN A 102 -12.72 -10.40 -20.00
C GLN A 102 -12.86 -11.12 -18.66
N ILE A 103 -12.22 -10.58 -17.63
CA ILE A 103 -12.38 -11.08 -16.26
C ILE A 103 -13.79 -10.74 -15.73
N THR A 104 -14.34 -11.60 -14.88
CA THR A 104 -15.73 -11.49 -14.37
C THR A 104 -15.79 -11.30 -12.85
N VAL A 105 -14.68 -10.94 -12.22
CA VAL A 105 -14.58 -10.76 -10.76
C VAL A 105 -15.43 -9.57 -10.32
N ASN A 106 -16.28 -9.78 -9.31
CA ASN A 106 -17.14 -8.77 -8.71
C ASN A 106 -16.88 -8.68 -7.20
N GLY A 107 -17.21 -7.54 -6.58
CA GLY A 107 -17.12 -7.37 -5.12
C GLY A 107 -15.72 -7.13 -4.57
N SER A 108 -14.76 -6.73 -5.43
CA SER A 108 -13.43 -6.32 -4.99
C SER A 108 -13.45 -4.93 -4.37
N ASP A 109 -12.68 -4.73 -3.31
CA ASP A 109 -12.54 -3.42 -2.66
C ASP A 109 -11.97 -2.35 -3.61
N PRO A 110 -12.31 -1.05 -3.41
CA PRO A 110 -11.80 0.04 -4.23
C PRO A 110 -10.28 0.11 -4.31
N GLU A 111 -9.58 -0.25 -3.23
CA GLU A 111 -8.13 -0.31 -3.11
C GLU A 111 -7.45 -1.23 -4.11
N VAL A 112 -8.17 -2.24 -4.61
CA VAL A 112 -7.69 -3.21 -5.59
C VAL A 112 -8.27 -2.94 -6.98
N SER A 113 -9.51 -2.46 -7.05
CA SER A 113 -10.29 -2.42 -8.28
C SER A 113 -10.25 -1.08 -9.02
N SER A 114 -10.17 0.03 -8.31
CA SER A 114 -10.37 1.37 -8.89
C SER A 114 -9.37 2.43 -8.45
N LEU A 115 -8.61 2.18 -7.39
CA LEU A 115 -7.62 3.10 -6.86
C LEU A 115 -6.20 2.72 -7.31
N ALA A 116 -5.40 3.73 -7.62
CA ALA A 116 -3.97 3.58 -7.85
C ALA A 116 -3.21 4.10 -6.62
N GLY A 117 -2.36 3.27 -6.03
CA GLY A 117 -1.59 3.66 -4.86
C GLY A 117 -0.46 2.68 -4.54
N PRO A 118 0.38 3.01 -3.54
CA PRO A 118 1.44 2.11 -3.08
C PRO A 118 0.88 0.82 -2.46
N GLN A 119 1.62 -0.28 -2.64
CA GLN A 119 1.36 -1.55 -1.95
C GLN A 119 2.59 -1.94 -1.14
N LEU A 120 2.42 -2.16 0.16
CA LEU A 120 3.49 -2.55 1.06
C LEU A 120 3.59 -4.07 1.19
N VAL A 121 4.81 -4.59 1.22
CA VAL A 121 5.10 -6.01 1.49
C VAL A 121 5.89 -6.11 2.78
N VAL A 122 5.38 -6.91 3.71
CA VAL A 122 5.83 -6.98 5.11
C VAL A 122 5.76 -8.42 5.59
N PRO A 123 6.73 -8.89 6.39
CA PRO A 123 6.69 -10.23 6.96
C PRO A 123 5.69 -10.29 8.13
N VAL A 124 4.69 -11.17 8.01
CA VAL A 124 3.59 -11.30 9.00
C VAL A 124 4.03 -11.94 10.32
N ASP A 125 5.16 -12.66 10.32
CA ASP A 125 5.76 -13.25 11.53
C ASP A 125 6.40 -12.21 12.47
N ASN A 126 6.47 -10.94 12.03
CA ASN A 126 6.83 -9.82 12.88
C ASN A 126 5.61 -8.92 13.13
N ALA A 127 4.99 -9.08 14.30
CA ALA A 127 3.81 -8.32 14.70
C ALA A 127 4.01 -6.79 14.67
N ARG A 128 5.21 -6.29 15.00
CA ARG A 128 5.51 -4.86 14.94
C ARG A 128 5.45 -4.35 13.51
N TYR A 129 6.01 -5.10 12.56
CA TYR A 129 5.97 -4.71 11.15
C TYR A 129 4.57 -4.82 10.58
N ALA A 130 3.81 -5.86 10.93
CA ALA A 130 2.42 -6.01 10.51
C ALA A 130 1.53 -4.85 10.99
N ILE A 131 1.64 -4.45 12.26
CA ILE A 131 0.87 -3.32 12.81
C ILE A 131 1.29 -2.00 12.16
N ASN A 132 2.59 -1.76 12.01
CA ASN A 132 3.08 -0.55 11.34
C ASN A 132 2.56 -0.48 9.90
N ALA A 133 2.56 -1.60 9.18
CA ALA A 133 2.08 -1.67 7.81
C ALA A 133 0.56 -1.46 7.71
N ALA A 134 -0.22 -2.03 8.63
CA ALA A 134 -1.66 -1.80 8.69
C ALA A 134 -1.99 -0.31 8.93
N ASN A 135 -1.25 0.34 9.83
CA ASN A 135 -1.42 1.76 10.14
C ASN A 135 -0.87 2.70 9.05
N ALA A 136 0.01 2.21 8.17
CA ALA A 136 0.61 3.01 7.10
C ALA A 136 -0.37 3.44 6.00
N ARG A 137 -1.66 3.08 6.11
CA ARG A 137 -2.74 3.62 5.27
C ARG A 137 -2.78 5.15 5.31
N TRP A 138 -2.50 5.73 6.47
CA TRP A 138 -2.37 7.16 6.70
C TRP A 138 -1.00 7.44 7.33
N GLY A 139 -0.26 8.39 6.77
CA GLY A 139 1.08 8.74 7.23
C GLY A 139 1.30 10.25 7.18
N SER A 140 2.08 10.76 8.13
CA SER A 140 2.48 12.16 8.17
C SER A 140 3.47 12.46 7.04
N LEU A 141 3.10 13.36 6.14
CA LEU A 141 3.99 13.83 5.09
C LEU A 141 5.16 14.64 5.67
N PHE A 142 4.92 15.35 6.78
CA PHE A 142 5.96 16.10 7.47
C PHE A 142 7.01 15.15 8.05
N ASP A 143 6.59 14.07 8.71
CA ASP A 143 7.51 13.06 9.25
C ASP A 143 8.27 12.37 8.11
N ALA A 144 7.61 12.06 7.00
CA ALA A 144 8.25 11.45 5.84
C ALA A 144 9.31 12.38 5.22
N PHE A 145 9.04 13.68 5.07
CA PHE A 145 10.02 14.64 4.58
C PHE A 145 11.13 14.95 5.58
N TYR A 146 10.81 14.99 6.88
CA TYR A 146 11.76 15.30 7.93
C TYR A 146 12.68 14.11 8.24
N GLY A 147 12.17 12.87 8.22
CA GLY A 147 12.88 11.65 8.62
C GLY A 147 13.60 10.93 7.47
N THR A 148 13.63 11.51 6.28
CA THR A 148 14.28 10.91 5.11
C THR A 148 15.23 11.88 4.40
N ASP A 149 15.97 11.38 3.42
CA ASP A 149 16.89 12.16 2.59
C ASP A 149 16.21 12.93 1.44
N VAL A 150 14.88 12.87 1.32
CA VAL A 150 14.10 13.65 0.35
C VAL A 150 14.41 15.14 0.46
N ILE A 151 14.60 15.64 1.68
CA ILE A 151 15.17 16.96 1.93
C ILE A 151 16.61 16.75 2.43
N PRO A 152 17.63 17.05 1.61
CA PRO A 152 19.02 16.85 1.99
C PRO A 152 19.37 17.57 3.28
N HIS A 153 20.02 16.86 4.21
CA HIS A 153 20.47 17.42 5.47
C HIS A 153 21.79 16.78 5.92
N LYS A 154 22.61 17.55 6.63
CA LYS A 154 23.94 17.16 7.09
C LYS A 154 24.05 17.09 8.63
N GLY A 155 22.97 17.37 9.35
CA GLY A 155 22.96 17.40 10.81
C GLY A 155 22.66 16.04 11.44
N ASP A 156 22.85 15.99 12.76
CA ASP A 156 22.63 14.80 13.58
C ASP A 156 21.16 14.71 13.98
N GLU A 157 20.43 13.73 13.43
CA GLU A 157 18.99 13.50 13.67
C GLU A 157 18.64 13.30 15.17
N LYS A 158 19.65 13.06 16.01
CA LYS A 158 19.51 12.87 17.46
C LYS A 158 19.30 14.15 18.26
N ALA A 159 19.43 15.34 17.66
CA ALA A 159 19.38 16.63 18.36
C ALA A 159 17.96 17.16 18.65
N GLY A 160 16.90 16.41 18.34
CA GLY A 160 15.51 16.87 18.47
C GLY A 160 15.04 17.66 17.25
N TYR A 161 14.03 18.52 17.43
CA TYR A 161 13.47 19.32 16.33
C TYR A 161 14.40 20.48 15.93
N ASP A 162 14.78 20.50 14.65
CA ASP A 162 15.52 21.59 14.00
C ASP A 162 14.54 22.47 13.23
N ALA A 163 14.34 23.69 13.71
CA ALA A 163 13.43 24.65 13.11
C ALA A 163 13.83 25.04 11.67
N ALA A 164 15.12 25.04 11.33
CA ALA A 164 15.58 25.35 9.98
C ALA A 164 15.22 24.20 9.02
N ARG A 165 15.33 22.94 9.46
CA ARG A 165 14.84 21.78 8.69
C ARG A 165 13.33 21.77 8.60
N GLY A 166 12.62 22.09 9.70
CA GLY A 166 11.16 22.19 9.72
C GLY A 166 10.62 23.21 8.70
N ALA A 167 11.28 24.36 8.55
CA ALA A 167 10.91 25.35 7.54
C ALA A 167 11.02 24.80 6.10
N LEU A 168 12.04 23.98 5.81
CA LEU A 168 12.18 23.32 4.51
C LEU A 168 11.10 22.27 4.27
N VAL A 169 10.70 21.54 5.31
CA VAL A 169 9.59 20.57 5.27
C VAL A 169 8.27 21.26 4.96
N ILE A 170 7.97 22.36 5.65
CA ILE A 170 6.75 23.16 5.41
C ILE A 170 6.75 23.71 3.98
N ALA A 171 7.87 24.26 3.51
CA ALA A 171 7.97 24.74 2.13
C ALA A 171 7.69 23.62 1.11
N ARG A 172 8.29 22.43 1.31
CA ARG A 172 8.07 21.29 0.42
C ARG A 172 6.63 20.78 0.45
N ALA A 173 5.97 20.83 1.60
CA ALA A 173 4.56 20.50 1.73
C ALA A 173 3.66 21.53 1.03
N ASN A 174 3.96 22.83 1.14
CA ASN A 174 3.24 23.86 0.40
C ASN A 174 3.40 23.68 -1.12
N ASP A 175 4.59 23.34 -1.61
CA ASP A 175 4.81 23.01 -3.03
C ASP A 175 3.94 21.81 -3.48
N PHE A 176 3.80 20.80 -2.62
CA PHE A 176 2.93 19.65 -2.88
C PHE A 176 1.46 20.08 -2.94
N LEU A 177 1.00 20.91 -2.00
CA LEU A 177 -0.35 21.45 -1.99
C LEU A 177 -0.63 22.33 -3.21
N ASP A 178 0.31 23.18 -3.62
CA ASP A 178 0.17 24.00 -4.82
C ASP A 178 0.07 23.18 -6.10
N THR A 179 0.76 22.03 -6.13
CA THR A 179 0.75 21.12 -7.29
C THR A 179 -0.57 20.35 -7.40
N HIS A 180 -1.09 19.83 -6.28
CA HIS A 180 -2.21 18.89 -6.29
C HIS A 180 -3.55 19.47 -5.82
N PHE A 181 -3.52 20.55 -5.04
CA PHE A 181 -4.69 21.24 -4.48
C PHE A 181 -4.58 22.76 -4.71
N PRO A 182 -4.36 23.22 -5.95
CA PRO A 182 -3.96 24.60 -6.23
C PRO A 182 -5.02 25.63 -5.81
N LEU A 183 -4.56 26.78 -5.31
CA LEU A 183 -5.40 27.95 -5.03
C LEU A 183 -5.60 28.82 -6.27
N LYS A 184 -6.65 29.63 -6.31
CA LYS A 184 -6.86 30.60 -7.40
C LYS A 184 -5.76 31.65 -7.41
N ASN A 185 -4.82 31.53 -8.36
CA ASN A 185 -3.71 32.45 -8.64
C ASN A 185 -2.82 32.81 -7.44
N MET A 186 -2.78 31.96 -6.41
CA MET A 186 -2.04 32.17 -5.17
C MET A 186 -1.37 30.86 -4.73
N SER A 187 -0.47 30.93 -3.74
CA SER A 187 0.20 29.76 -3.16
C SER A 187 -0.29 29.48 -1.74
N HIS A 188 -0.24 28.21 -1.34
CA HIS A 188 -0.49 27.77 0.04
C HIS A 188 0.49 28.37 1.06
N ASP A 189 1.67 28.82 0.63
CA ASP A 189 2.67 29.47 1.50
C ASP A 189 2.20 30.81 2.10
N GLN A 190 1.21 31.44 1.49
CA GLN A 190 0.65 32.72 1.89
C GLN A 190 -0.57 32.59 2.79
N VAL A 191 -1.06 31.36 3.03
CA VAL A 191 -2.26 31.14 3.85
C VAL A 191 -1.95 31.42 5.32
N ILE A 192 -2.87 32.14 5.98
CA ILE A 192 -2.79 32.44 7.43
C ILE A 192 -3.98 31.87 8.21
N SER A 193 -5.11 31.62 7.54
CA SER A 193 -6.26 30.93 8.13
C SER A 193 -7.05 30.19 7.08
N TYR A 194 -7.77 29.17 7.55
CA TYR A 194 -8.76 28.43 6.79
C TYR A 194 -10.11 28.71 7.44
N ASP A 195 -11.07 29.16 6.63
CA ASP A 195 -12.41 29.54 7.08
C ASP A 195 -13.44 28.65 6.41
N LEU A 196 -14.33 28.09 7.24
CA LEU A 196 -15.44 27.25 6.81
C LEU A 196 -16.73 28.05 6.88
N THR A 197 -17.48 28.09 5.78
CA THR A 197 -18.81 28.71 5.73
C THR A 197 -19.83 27.68 5.32
N GLU A 198 -20.83 27.46 6.19
CA GLU A 198 -21.97 26.59 5.89
C GLU A 198 -23.08 27.38 5.19
N THR A 199 -23.61 26.85 4.09
CA THR A 199 -24.75 27.43 3.36
C THR A 199 -25.58 26.30 2.77
N ASP A 200 -26.89 26.28 3.04
CA ASP A 200 -27.84 25.30 2.52
C ASP A 200 -27.42 23.82 2.70
N GLY A 201 -26.76 23.51 3.83
CA GLY A 201 -26.27 22.16 4.14
C GLY A 201 -24.97 21.76 3.43
N SER A 202 -24.31 22.69 2.74
CA SER A 202 -22.98 22.52 2.15
C SER A 202 -21.96 23.37 2.88
N THR A 203 -20.80 22.79 3.20
CA THR A 203 -19.65 23.53 3.72
C THR A 203 -18.77 24.00 2.58
N SER A 204 -18.40 25.27 2.60
CA SER A 204 -17.43 25.87 1.68
C SER A 204 -16.15 26.26 2.44
N LEU A 205 -15.00 26.04 1.80
CA LEU A 205 -13.69 26.34 2.34
C LEU A 205 -13.09 27.56 1.61
N THR A 206 -12.67 28.55 2.38
CA THR A 206 -11.90 29.71 1.90
C THR A 206 -10.64 29.90 2.74
N MET A 207 -9.63 30.55 2.18
CA MET A 207 -8.36 30.80 2.87
C MET A 207 -8.04 32.29 2.87
N GLN A 208 -7.71 32.84 4.04
CA GLN A 208 -7.17 34.19 4.15
C GLN A 208 -5.68 34.17 3.92
N LEU A 209 -5.19 35.17 3.20
CA LEU A 209 -3.80 35.31 2.82
C LEU A 209 -3.12 36.44 3.58
N GLN A 210 -1.80 36.39 3.70
CA GLN A 210 -0.97 37.40 4.37
C GLN A 210 -1.20 38.83 3.82
N ASN A 211 -1.56 38.96 2.54
CA ASN A 211 -1.83 40.23 1.89
C ASN A 211 -3.27 40.76 2.13
N GLY A 212 -4.06 40.09 2.95
CA GLY A 212 -5.45 40.42 3.27
C GLY A 212 -6.48 39.96 2.23
N GLN A 213 -6.06 39.29 1.16
CA GLN A 213 -6.99 38.70 0.20
C GLN A 213 -7.57 37.38 0.70
N VAL A 214 -8.76 37.03 0.19
CA VAL A 214 -9.39 35.73 0.40
C VAL A 214 -9.32 34.96 -0.92
N THR A 215 -8.94 33.69 -0.84
CA THR A 215 -8.90 32.77 -1.99
C THR A 215 -9.63 31.47 -1.70
N GLU A 216 -9.76 30.65 -2.73
CA GLU A 216 -10.38 29.33 -2.70
C GLU A 216 -9.58 28.38 -3.60
N LEU A 217 -9.84 27.07 -3.47
CA LEU A 217 -9.30 26.07 -4.39
C LEU A 217 -9.72 26.39 -5.84
N LYS A 218 -8.82 26.17 -6.80
CA LYS A 218 -9.17 26.21 -8.23
C LYS A 218 -10.28 25.20 -8.56
N ASN A 219 -10.23 24.02 -7.94
CA ASN A 219 -11.27 23.01 -8.02
C ASN A 219 -11.83 22.71 -6.62
N LYS A 220 -13.04 23.22 -6.35
CA LYS A 220 -13.70 23.07 -5.04
C LYS A 220 -14.07 21.63 -4.70
N ILE A 221 -14.25 20.76 -5.70
CA ILE A 221 -14.61 19.34 -5.51
C ILE A 221 -13.48 18.57 -4.79
N LEU A 222 -12.25 19.08 -4.81
CA LEU A 222 -11.14 18.46 -4.11
C LEU A 222 -11.30 18.53 -2.59
N PHE A 223 -12.06 19.49 -2.05
CA PHE A 223 -12.41 19.53 -0.63
C PHE A 223 -13.62 18.64 -0.38
N VAL A 224 -13.48 17.65 0.51
CA VAL A 224 -14.50 16.60 0.70
C VAL A 224 -15.01 16.49 2.13
N GLY A 225 -14.41 17.20 3.08
CA GLY A 225 -14.90 17.21 4.45
C GLY A 225 -13.99 17.95 5.41
N HIS A 226 -14.45 18.07 6.65
CA HIS A 226 -13.65 18.61 7.74
C HIS A 226 -14.06 17.95 9.05
N GLN A 227 -13.19 18.03 10.05
CA GLN A 227 -13.47 17.57 11.40
C GLN A 227 -12.83 18.52 12.41
N GLN A 228 -13.60 18.96 13.40
CA GLN A 228 -13.05 19.64 14.56
C GLN A 228 -12.79 18.62 15.66
N SER A 229 -11.59 18.63 16.26
CA SER A 229 -11.22 17.80 17.39
C SER A 229 -10.53 18.66 18.46
N GLY A 230 -11.32 19.12 19.43
CA GLY A 230 -10.85 20.14 20.39
C GLY A 230 -10.47 21.42 19.65
N ASP A 231 -9.23 21.88 19.83
CA ASP A 231 -8.68 23.07 19.17
C ASP A 231 -8.13 22.79 17.76
N ALA A 232 -7.99 21.51 17.38
CA ALA A 232 -7.45 21.12 16.09
C ALA A 232 -8.56 21.03 15.03
N LEU A 233 -8.26 21.53 13.83
CA LEU A 233 -9.12 21.44 12.65
C LEU A 233 -8.45 20.56 11.60
N GLY A 234 -9.12 19.47 11.23
CA GLY A 234 -8.76 18.64 10.08
C GLY A 234 -9.56 19.05 8.85
N LEU A 235 -8.89 19.28 7.72
CA LEU A 235 -9.50 19.53 6.42
C LEU A 235 -9.15 18.38 5.48
N LEU A 236 -10.18 17.67 5.01
CA LEU A 236 -10.03 16.49 4.17
C LEU A 236 -10.17 16.85 2.70
N PHE A 237 -9.18 16.43 1.92
CA PHE A 237 -9.13 16.58 0.47
C PHE A 237 -9.04 15.22 -0.23
N CYS A 238 -9.48 15.16 -1.48
CA CYS A 238 -9.36 13.98 -2.33
C CYS A 238 -8.88 14.36 -3.73
N HIS A 239 -7.79 13.75 -4.19
CA HIS A 239 -7.25 13.93 -5.53
C HIS A 239 -6.86 12.57 -6.12
N HIS A 240 -7.35 12.25 -7.33
CA HIS A 240 -7.17 10.93 -7.96
C HIS A 240 -7.64 9.76 -7.07
N GLY A 241 -8.66 9.96 -6.23
CA GLY A 241 -9.17 8.94 -5.30
C GLY A 241 -8.32 8.74 -4.04
N LEU A 242 -7.18 9.43 -3.93
CA LEU A 242 -6.33 9.41 -2.75
C LEU A 242 -6.67 10.61 -1.86
N HIS A 243 -6.84 10.33 -0.58
CA HIS A 243 -7.18 11.36 0.40
C HIS A 243 -5.94 11.94 1.06
N MET A 244 -6.04 13.21 1.46
CA MET A 244 -5.02 13.93 2.21
C MET A 244 -5.72 14.84 3.21
N GLU A 245 -5.16 14.93 4.42
CA GLU A 245 -5.68 15.78 5.47
C GLU A 245 -4.67 16.89 5.76
N ILE A 246 -5.15 18.14 5.75
CA ILE A 246 -4.42 19.26 6.34
C ILE A 246 -4.89 19.38 7.79
N LEU A 247 -3.98 19.09 8.72
CA LEU A 247 -4.22 19.28 10.15
C LEU A 247 -3.74 20.67 10.57
N ILE A 248 -4.61 21.40 11.27
CA ILE A 248 -4.34 22.76 11.76
C ILE A 248 -4.45 22.72 13.28
N ASP A 249 -3.32 22.91 13.97
CA ASP A 249 -3.25 23.03 15.42
C ASP A 249 -2.16 24.02 15.82
N ARG A 250 -2.58 25.21 16.27
CA ARG A 250 -1.66 26.28 16.70
C ARG A 250 -0.99 25.98 18.04
N ASN A 251 -1.47 24.99 18.80
CA ASN A 251 -0.83 24.53 20.03
C ASN A 251 0.27 23.49 19.75
N HIS A 252 0.26 22.85 18.56
CA HIS A 252 1.31 21.93 18.15
C HIS A 252 2.63 22.67 17.90
N PRO A 253 3.81 22.16 18.31
CA PRO A 253 5.09 22.86 18.14
C PRO A 253 5.39 23.30 16.71
N VAL A 254 4.99 22.51 15.71
CA VAL A 254 5.13 22.85 14.29
C VAL A 254 4.09 23.90 13.88
N GLY A 255 2.83 23.72 14.27
CA GLY A 255 1.73 24.62 13.90
C GLY A 255 1.87 26.01 14.53
N ALA A 256 2.44 26.11 15.73
CA ALA A 256 2.77 27.37 16.38
C ALA A 256 3.80 28.19 15.57
N GLY A 257 4.70 27.52 14.85
CA GLY A 257 5.69 28.14 13.97
C GLY A 257 5.20 28.40 12.55
N ASN A 258 4.02 27.91 12.18
CA ASN A 258 3.44 28.03 10.85
C ASN A 258 2.36 29.13 10.85
N PRO A 259 2.43 30.17 9.98
CA PRO A 259 1.42 31.23 9.92
C PRO A 259 -0.03 30.71 9.82
N SER A 260 -0.23 29.64 9.06
CA SER A 260 -1.52 28.98 8.85
C SER A 260 -1.99 28.08 9.99
N GLY A 261 -1.09 27.72 10.92
CA GLY A 261 -1.33 26.73 11.97
C GLY A 261 -1.18 25.28 11.52
N VAL A 262 -0.81 25.02 10.26
CA VAL A 262 -0.66 23.65 9.72
C VAL A 262 0.52 22.92 10.37
N CYS A 263 0.30 21.68 10.77
CA CYS A 263 1.25 20.84 11.49
C CYS A 263 1.30 19.38 11.02
#